data_AF-A0A2I0UA83-F1
#
_entry.id   AF-A0A2I0UA83-F1
#
_cell.length_a   1.000
_cell.length_b   1.000
_cell.length_c   1.000
_cell.angle_alpha   90.00
_cell.angle_beta   90.00
_cell.angle_gamma   90.00
#
_symmetry.space_group_name_H-M   'P 1'
#
loop_
_entity.id
_entity.type
_entity.pdbx_description
1 polymer ?
#
loop_
_entity_poly.entity_id
_entity_poly.type
_entity_poly.pdbx_seq_one_letter_code
_entity_poly.pdbx_strand_id
1 'polypeptide(L)'
;MDVIYLDFSKAFDTVPHNVLLVMDLTDGLFRNWVDGNIQGLVVNSSVSRWRSVTSGIPQGSVLGPLLFNIFINHIDSGTECTLRKFADDTKMSGAADTLEAHHLEHVQKRLNFYKLTQGMGLSHCSGMATGQVEGSDAIQRDLDRLEKWACVNHMKFNKAKCKVLHLGWGNPKHGYWLANDVIESSPEEKDLGVLVDEKLNWR
;
A
#
# COMPACT_ATOMS: atom_id res chain seq x y z
N MET A 1 -2.99 -9.82 -18.55
CA MET A 1 -3.13 -9.62 -17.09
C MET A 1 -2.66 -8.21 -16.80
N ASP A 2 -3.40 -7.46 -15.99
CA ASP A 2 -3.01 -6.11 -15.61
C ASP A 2 -2.48 -6.10 -14.17
N VAL A 3 -1.36 -5.43 -13.97
CA VAL A 3 -0.75 -5.17 -12.67
C VAL A 3 -0.76 -3.67 -12.43
N ILE A 4 -1.37 -3.24 -11.34
CA ILE A 4 -1.38 -1.83 -10.95
C ILE A 4 -0.34 -1.61 -9.86
N TYR A 5 0.60 -0.73 -10.11
CA TYR A 5 1.58 -0.22 -9.16
C TYR A 5 1.03 1.05 -8.53
N LEU A 6 0.95 1.08 -7.20
CA LEU A 6 0.43 2.19 -6.42
C LEU A 6 1.52 2.72 -5.48
N ASP A 7 1.68 4.05 -5.46
CA ASP A 7 2.64 4.77 -4.62
C ASP A 7 1.88 5.77 -3.76
N PHE A 8 2.12 5.77 -2.45
CA PHE A 8 1.59 6.79 -1.54
C PHE A 8 2.49 8.02 -1.50
N SER A 9 1.90 9.19 -1.72
CA SER A 9 2.58 10.47 -1.56
C SER A 9 3.00 10.67 -0.10
N LYS A 10 4.31 10.72 0.14
CA LYS A 10 4.90 11.01 1.45
C LYS A 10 4.36 10.09 2.55
N ALA A 11 4.29 8.80 2.26
CA ALA A 11 3.59 7.81 3.08
C ALA A 11 3.92 7.88 4.58
N PHE A 12 5.21 8.01 4.92
CA PHE A 12 5.66 8.14 6.30
C PHE A 12 5.25 9.46 6.96
N ASP A 13 5.15 10.57 6.21
CA ASP A 13 4.82 11.89 6.76
C ASP A 13 3.30 12.08 6.97
N THR A 14 2.48 11.22 6.34
CA THR A 14 1.02 11.37 6.32
C THR A 14 0.28 10.44 7.27
N VAL A 15 0.96 9.47 7.91
CA VAL A 15 0.30 8.50 8.81
C VAL A 15 -0.43 9.21 9.96
N PRO A 16 -1.75 9.05 10.10
CA PRO A 16 -2.50 9.71 11.16
C PRO A 16 -2.10 9.21 12.55
N HIS A 17 -1.81 10.12 13.49
CA HIS A 17 -1.39 9.75 14.84
C HIS A 17 -2.49 9.03 15.62
N ASN A 18 -3.77 9.31 15.36
CA ASN A 18 -4.90 8.64 16.00
C ASN A 18 -4.91 7.12 15.74
N VAL A 19 -4.52 6.68 14.54
CA VAL A 19 -4.46 5.24 14.22
C VAL A 19 -3.29 4.58 14.94
N LEU A 20 -2.15 5.27 15.03
CA LEU A 20 -0.98 4.77 15.75
C LEU A 20 -1.21 4.72 17.27
N LEU A 21 -2.00 5.65 17.82
CA LEU A 21 -2.40 5.65 19.24
C LEU A 21 -3.33 4.50 19.61
N VAL A 22 -4.18 4.05 18.67
CA VAL A 22 -5.00 2.83 18.83
C VAL A 22 -4.13 1.57 18.81
N MET A 23 -3.01 1.64 18.08
CA MET A 23 -2.00 0.57 17.97
C MET A 23 -0.89 0.67 19.02
N ASP A 24 -1.03 1.52 20.07
CA ASP A 24 0.00 1.74 21.09
C ASP A 24 0.21 0.47 21.93
N LEU A 25 1.03 -0.43 21.39
CA LEU A 25 1.50 -1.68 21.98
C LEU A 25 2.63 -1.43 23.00
N THR A 26 2.97 -0.17 23.27
CA THR A 26 4.22 0.24 23.93
C THR A 26 3.97 1.20 25.07
N ASP A 27 3.17 0.82 26.08
CA ASP A 27 3.07 1.48 27.40
C ASP A 27 3.21 3.03 27.40
N GLY A 28 2.56 3.72 26.45
CA GLY A 28 2.55 5.19 26.36
C GLY A 28 3.79 5.85 25.72
N LEU A 29 4.77 5.09 25.21
CA LEU A 29 5.91 5.62 24.47
C LEU A 29 5.45 6.44 23.25
N PHE A 30 4.44 5.95 22.54
CA PHE A 30 3.92 6.63 21.36
C PHE A 30 3.13 7.88 21.70
N ARG A 31 2.37 7.87 22.81
CA ARG A 31 1.67 9.05 23.35
C ARG A 31 2.63 10.18 23.70
N ASN A 32 3.68 9.88 24.46
CA ASN A 32 4.72 10.85 24.82
C ASN A 32 5.39 11.44 23.57
N TRP A 33 5.54 10.62 22.53
CA TRP A 33 6.08 11.06 21.27
C TRP A 33 5.12 12.00 20.51
N VAL A 34 3.84 11.63 20.33
CA VAL A 34 2.83 12.48 19.66
C VAL A 34 2.72 13.84 20.35
N ASP A 35 2.62 13.84 21.68
CA ASP A 35 2.40 15.05 22.47
C ASP A 35 3.65 15.96 22.51
N GLY A 36 4.84 15.38 22.38
CA GLY A 36 6.11 16.10 22.40
C GLY A 36 6.59 16.62 21.05
N ASN A 37 5.96 16.21 19.93
CA ASN A 37 6.50 16.48 18.60
C ASN A 37 6.02 17.83 18.05
N ILE A 38 6.94 18.80 17.93
CA ILE A 38 6.70 20.12 17.34
C ILE A 38 7.66 20.39 16.19
N GLN A 39 7.19 21.05 15.14
CA GLN A 39 7.99 21.42 13.96
C GLN A 39 7.88 22.91 13.66
N GLY A 40 8.98 23.47 13.13
CA GLY A 40 9.07 24.81 12.56
C GLY A 40 9.84 24.74 11.24
N LEU A 41 9.40 25.50 10.24
CA LEU A 41 10.03 25.57 8.92
C LEU A 41 11.08 26.69 8.91
N VAL A 42 12.25 26.41 8.34
CA VAL A 42 13.29 27.43 8.11
C VAL A 42 13.25 27.82 6.64
N VAL A 43 12.97 29.10 6.36
CA VAL A 43 12.96 29.66 5.00
C VAL A 43 13.77 30.95 5.01
N ASN A 44 14.77 31.07 4.13
CA ASN A 44 15.63 32.26 4.02
C ASN A 44 16.18 32.75 5.38
N SER A 45 16.72 31.82 6.16
CA SER A 45 17.28 32.06 7.52
C SER A 45 16.26 32.52 8.57
N SER A 46 14.97 32.50 8.27
CA SER A 46 13.89 32.80 9.22
C SER A 46 13.19 31.52 9.63
N VAL A 47 12.92 31.36 10.93
CA VAL A 47 12.24 30.19 11.49
C VAL A 47 10.76 30.52 11.70
N SER A 48 9.86 29.64 11.24
CA SER A 48 8.42 29.77 11.51
C SER A 48 8.11 29.53 12.98
N ARG A 49 6.89 29.87 13.40
CA ARG A 49 6.35 29.39 14.67
C ARG A 49 6.42 27.86 14.77
N TRP A 50 6.74 27.37 15.95
CA TRP A 50 6.63 25.96 16.31
C TRP A 50 5.16 25.55 16.32
N ARG A 51 4.85 24.38 15.75
CA ARG A 51 3.51 23.80 15.71
C ARG A 51 3.58 22.33 16.05
N SER A 52 2.58 21.84 16.78
CA SER A 52 2.43 20.40 17.01
C SER A 52 2.24 19.68 15.69
N VAL A 53 2.85 18.50 15.59
CA VAL A 53 2.72 17.60 14.46
C VAL A 53 1.51 16.70 14.70
N THR A 54 0.60 16.64 13.73
CA THR A 54 -0.66 15.87 13.85
C THR A 54 -0.66 14.56 13.04
N SER A 55 0.36 14.35 12.20
CA SER A 55 0.52 13.16 11.36
C SER A 55 2.00 12.91 11.06
N GLY A 56 2.31 11.68 10.69
CA GLY A 56 3.60 11.27 10.19
C GLY A 56 4.50 10.67 11.26
N ILE A 57 5.26 9.66 10.88
CA ILE A 57 6.21 8.91 11.69
C ILE A 57 7.58 9.60 11.62
N PRO A 58 8.39 9.66 12.69
CA PRO A 58 9.70 10.30 12.66
C PRO A 58 10.64 9.54 11.72
N GLN A 59 11.16 10.28 10.74
CA GLN A 59 12.24 9.76 9.92
C GLN A 59 13.47 9.48 10.81
N GLY A 60 14.07 8.31 10.65
CA GLY A 60 15.17 7.83 11.50
C GLY A 60 14.73 7.05 12.74
N SER A 61 13.43 6.89 12.99
CA SER A 61 12.93 5.97 14.02
C SER A 61 13.15 4.52 13.60
N VAL A 62 13.77 3.71 14.46
CA VAL A 62 13.90 2.25 14.27
C VAL A 62 12.53 1.57 14.22
N LEU A 63 11.55 2.10 14.95
CA LEU A 63 10.18 1.57 15.00
C LEU A 63 9.30 2.09 13.85
N GLY A 64 9.74 3.12 13.13
CA GLY A 64 8.93 3.77 12.11
C GLY A 64 8.44 2.81 11.00
N PRO A 65 9.33 2.03 10.38
CA PRO A 65 8.93 1.01 9.40
C PRO A 65 7.99 -0.06 9.95
N LEU A 66 8.15 -0.48 11.21
CA LEU A 66 7.27 -1.46 11.85
C LEU A 66 5.85 -0.90 12.00
N LEU A 67 5.72 0.32 12.52
CA LEU A 67 4.44 0.99 12.71
C LEU A 67 3.74 1.25 11.38
N PHE A 68 4.50 1.69 10.37
CA PHE A 68 3.97 1.86 9.01
C PHE A 68 3.45 0.54 8.43
N ASN A 69 4.21 -0.55 8.60
CA ASN A 69 3.78 -1.88 8.15
C ASN A 69 2.51 -2.35 8.86
N ILE A 70 2.35 -2.11 10.16
CA ILE A 70 1.13 -2.43 10.90
C ILE A 70 -0.05 -1.59 10.38
N PHE A 71 0.17 -0.29 10.17
CA PHE A 71 -0.85 0.62 9.62
C PHE A 71 -1.33 0.21 8.23
N ILE A 72 -0.39 0.03 7.29
CA ILE A 72 -0.72 -0.33 5.90
C ILE A 72 -1.25 -1.77 5.79
N ASN A 73 -1.00 -2.61 6.81
CA ASN A 73 -1.50 -3.98 6.80
C ASN A 73 -3.02 -4.06 6.82
N HIS A 74 -3.74 -3.03 7.29
CA HIS A 74 -5.22 -3.01 7.30
C HIS A 74 -5.87 -2.60 5.98
N ILE A 75 -5.09 -2.20 4.97
CA ILE A 75 -5.63 -1.68 3.71
C ILE A 75 -6.31 -2.75 2.83
N ASP A 76 -5.99 -4.03 3.05
CA ASP A 76 -6.51 -5.17 2.27
C ASP A 76 -7.88 -5.68 2.76
N SER A 77 -8.44 -5.08 3.82
CA SER A 77 -9.73 -5.52 4.35
C SER A 77 -10.84 -5.28 3.32
N GLY A 78 -11.27 -6.34 2.65
CA GLY A 78 -12.38 -6.31 1.69
C GLY A 78 -11.99 -6.08 0.23
N THR A 79 -10.71 -6.25 -0.15
CA THR A 79 -10.32 -6.29 -1.58
C THR A 79 -10.59 -7.68 -2.19
N GLU A 80 -11.03 -7.71 -3.45
CA GLU A 80 -11.30 -8.95 -4.21
C GLU A 80 -10.04 -9.47 -4.95
N CYS A 81 -9.13 -8.57 -5.31
CA CYS A 81 -7.89 -8.82 -6.03
C CYS A 81 -6.74 -9.18 -5.08
N THR A 82 -5.68 -9.78 -5.65
CA THR A 82 -4.47 -10.04 -4.87
C THR A 82 -3.72 -8.74 -4.66
N LEU A 83 -3.72 -8.25 -3.42
CA LEU A 83 -2.95 -7.09 -2.99
C LEU A 83 -1.60 -7.55 -2.40
N ARG A 84 -0.49 -7.12 -3.01
CA ARG A 84 0.87 -7.38 -2.51
C ARG A 84 1.46 -6.09 -1.94
N LYS A 85 1.97 -6.14 -0.72
CA LYS A 85 2.49 -4.99 0.03
C LYS A 85 3.96 -5.21 0.36
N PHE A 86 4.82 -4.25 0.03
CA PHE A 86 6.21 -4.17 0.48
C PHE A 86 6.53 -2.75 0.90
N ALA A 87 6.53 -2.50 2.22
CA ALA A 87 6.65 -1.14 2.76
C ALA A 87 5.63 -0.19 2.10
N ASP A 88 6.09 0.87 1.44
CA ASP A 88 5.28 1.87 0.72
C ASP A 88 4.81 1.42 -0.66
N ASP A 89 5.42 0.39 -1.25
CA ASP A 89 5.01 -0.18 -2.53
C ASP A 89 3.78 -1.07 -2.36
N THR A 90 2.67 -0.68 -2.98
CA THR A 90 1.45 -1.49 -3.04
C THR A 90 1.17 -1.88 -4.47
N LYS A 91 0.91 -3.17 -4.71
CA LYS A 91 0.53 -3.69 -6.03
C LYS A 91 -0.76 -4.46 -5.95
N MET A 92 -1.55 -4.35 -7.00
CA MET A 92 -2.75 -5.16 -7.16
C MET A 92 -2.79 -5.80 -8.53
N SER A 93 -3.27 -7.03 -8.56
CA SER A 93 -3.51 -7.76 -9.79
C SER A 93 -4.78 -8.58 -9.69
N GLY A 94 -5.53 -8.66 -10.79
CA GLY A 94 -6.68 -9.55 -10.90
C GLY A 94 -6.28 -11.02 -10.74
N ALA A 95 -7.25 -11.88 -10.43
CA ALA A 95 -7.01 -13.31 -10.32
C ALA A 95 -6.52 -13.87 -11.66
N ALA A 96 -5.22 -14.22 -11.72
CA ALA A 96 -4.67 -15.05 -12.77
C ALA A 96 -4.42 -16.43 -12.19
N ASP A 97 -5.03 -17.45 -12.80
CA ASP A 97 -4.54 -18.82 -12.63
C ASP A 97 -3.05 -18.85 -13.02
N THR A 98 -2.27 -19.57 -12.21
CA THR A 98 -0.89 -20.01 -12.42
C THR A 98 0.32 -19.10 -12.07
N LEU A 99 1.12 -19.69 -11.16
CA LEU A 99 2.58 -19.76 -11.03
C LEU A 99 3.39 -18.61 -10.43
N GLU A 100 2.88 -17.38 -10.35
CA GLU A 100 3.58 -16.30 -9.61
C GLU A 100 3.36 -16.31 -8.09
N ALA A 101 2.68 -17.33 -7.57
CA ALA A 101 2.36 -17.48 -6.14
C ALA A 101 3.50 -18.11 -5.30
N HIS A 102 4.48 -18.75 -5.92
CA HIS A 102 5.41 -19.63 -5.19
C HIS A 102 6.72 -18.97 -4.69
N HIS A 103 7.21 -17.88 -5.28
CA HIS A 103 8.50 -17.29 -4.87
C HIS A 103 8.40 -16.26 -3.72
N LEU A 104 7.25 -15.62 -3.51
CA LEU A 104 7.07 -14.60 -2.46
C LEU A 104 6.36 -15.12 -1.20
N GLU A 105 5.95 -16.39 -1.20
CA GLU A 105 5.29 -17.04 -0.07
C GLU A 105 6.16 -17.06 1.20
N HIS A 106 7.49 -16.99 1.07
CA HIS A 106 8.42 -17.13 2.20
C HIS A 106 8.47 -15.90 3.12
N VAL A 107 8.36 -14.69 2.54
CA VAL A 107 8.30 -13.43 3.31
C VAL A 107 6.90 -13.21 3.87
N GLN A 108 5.86 -13.53 3.09
CA GLN A 108 4.46 -13.45 3.53
C GLN A 108 4.16 -14.44 4.68
N LYS A 109 4.77 -15.63 4.67
CA LYS A 109 4.65 -16.61 5.77
C LYS A 109 5.18 -16.07 7.11
N ARG A 110 6.26 -15.29 7.12
CA ARG A 110 6.79 -14.66 8.35
C ARG A 110 5.87 -13.57 8.89
N LEU A 111 5.23 -12.78 8.02
CA LEU A 111 4.23 -11.79 8.43
C LEU A 111 2.93 -12.47 8.93
N ASN A 112 2.53 -13.58 8.30
CA ASN A 112 1.40 -14.38 8.76
C ASN A 112 1.66 -15.07 10.12
N PHE A 113 2.91 -15.37 10.46
CA PHE A 113 3.29 -15.85 11.81
C PHE A 113 3.04 -14.79 12.90
N TYR A 114 3.23 -13.51 12.58
CA TYR A 114 2.85 -12.40 13.46
C TYR A 114 1.32 -12.27 13.62
N LYS A 115 0.53 -12.62 12.58
CA LYS A 115 -0.95 -12.66 12.64
C LYS A 115 -1.46 -13.76 13.59
N LEU A 116 -0.81 -14.93 13.61
CA LEU A 116 -1.18 -16.06 14.49
C LEU A 116 -0.91 -15.80 15.97
N THR A 117 0.13 -15.02 16.29
CA THR A 117 0.56 -14.78 17.68
C THR A 117 -0.23 -13.66 18.38
N GLN A 118 -0.93 -12.80 17.64
CA GLN A 118 -1.70 -11.67 18.18
C GLN A 118 -3.21 -11.94 18.35
N GLY A 119 -3.68 -13.17 18.13
CA GLY A 119 -5.09 -13.55 18.36
C GLY A 119 -6.12 -12.78 17.52
N MET A 120 -5.68 -12.10 16.45
CA MET A 120 -6.57 -11.37 15.54
C MET A 120 -7.28 -12.38 14.65
N GLY A 121 -8.62 -12.42 14.77
CA GLY A 121 -9.48 -13.41 14.13
C GLY A 121 -9.15 -13.64 12.66
N LEU A 122 -8.97 -14.91 12.31
CA LEU A 122 -8.87 -15.37 10.94
C LEU A 122 -10.19 -15.07 10.22
N SER A 123 -10.23 -14.06 9.34
CA SER A 123 -11.06 -14.24 8.14
C SER A 123 -10.29 -15.19 7.24
N HIS A 124 -10.53 -16.48 7.46
CA HIS A 124 -10.21 -17.53 6.53
C HIS A 124 -10.97 -17.23 5.24
N CYS A 125 -10.35 -16.52 4.29
CA CYS A 125 -10.85 -16.48 2.92
C CYS A 125 -10.53 -17.83 2.30
N SER A 126 -11.34 -18.85 2.62
CA SER A 126 -11.42 -20.02 1.78
C SER A 126 -11.92 -19.50 0.44
N GLY A 127 -11.08 -19.60 -0.59
CA GLY A 127 -11.50 -19.38 -1.97
C GLY A 127 -12.65 -20.32 -2.30
N MET A 128 -13.87 -19.85 -2.12
CA MET A 128 -15.01 -20.36 -2.89
C MET A 128 -14.97 -19.59 -4.20
N ALA A 129 -14.54 -20.29 -5.25
CA ALA A 129 -14.70 -19.87 -6.62
C ALA A 129 -16.20 -19.70 -6.90
N THR A 130 -16.68 -18.47 -6.83
CA THR A 130 -18.02 -18.11 -7.27
C THR A 130 -17.93 -16.93 -8.22
N GLY A 131 -18.14 -17.20 -9.50
CA GLY A 131 -18.46 -16.20 -10.52
C GLY A 131 -17.26 -15.48 -11.11
N GLN A 132 -17.00 -15.73 -12.39
CA GLN A 132 -16.21 -14.83 -13.24
C GLN A 132 -16.84 -13.44 -13.19
N VAL A 133 -16.27 -12.55 -12.39
CA VAL A 133 -16.40 -11.12 -12.59
C VAL A 133 -15.13 -10.69 -13.31
N GLU A 134 -15.28 -10.02 -14.45
CA GLU A 134 -14.21 -9.62 -15.35
C GLU A 134 -13.06 -9.00 -14.55
N GLY A 135 -11.83 -9.50 -14.75
CA GLY A 135 -10.68 -9.12 -13.92
C GLY A 135 -10.44 -7.61 -13.86
N SER A 136 -10.81 -6.86 -14.90
CA SER A 136 -10.77 -5.39 -14.94
C SER A 136 -11.77 -4.73 -14.00
N ASP A 137 -13.00 -5.21 -13.94
CA ASP A 137 -14.04 -4.63 -13.07
C ASP A 137 -13.70 -4.84 -11.60
N ALA A 138 -13.14 -6.00 -11.25
CA ALA A 138 -12.65 -6.28 -9.91
C ALA A 138 -11.49 -5.36 -9.51
N ILE A 139 -10.53 -5.14 -10.43
CA ILE A 139 -9.43 -4.20 -10.20
C ILE A 139 -9.97 -2.78 -9.98
N GLN A 140 -10.91 -2.30 -10.79
CA GLN A 140 -11.46 -0.96 -10.61
C GLN A 140 -12.21 -0.81 -9.28
N ARG A 141 -13.04 -1.79 -8.89
CA ARG A 141 -13.73 -1.77 -7.58
C ARG A 141 -12.74 -1.69 -6.41
N ASP A 142 -11.63 -2.41 -6.51
CA ASP A 142 -10.61 -2.39 -5.47
C ASP A 142 -9.82 -1.08 -5.47
N LEU A 143 -9.54 -0.47 -6.63
CA LEU A 143 -8.98 0.89 -6.69
C LEU A 143 -9.89 1.91 -6.00
N ASP A 144 -11.20 1.85 -6.23
CA ASP A 144 -12.18 2.73 -5.58
C ASP A 144 -12.20 2.52 -4.05
N ARG A 145 -12.07 1.27 -3.60
CA ARG A 145 -11.96 0.94 -2.17
C ARG A 145 -10.67 1.48 -1.55
N LEU A 146 -9.54 1.31 -2.23
CA LEU A 146 -8.24 1.81 -1.81
C LEU A 146 -8.22 3.34 -1.74
N GLU A 147 -8.83 4.01 -2.70
CA GLU A 147 -8.99 5.46 -2.68
C GLU A 147 -9.85 5.92 -1.50
N LYS A 148 -10.99 5.26 -1.28
CA LYS A 148 -11.85 5.55 -0.12
C LYS A 148 -11.11 5.35 1.19
N TRP A 149 -10.35 4.27 1.32
CA TRP A 149 -9.51 4.02 2.50
C TRP A 149 -8.47 5.12 2.67
N ALA A 150 -7.79 5.53 1.60
CA ALA A 150 -6.80 6.60 1.64
C ALA A 150 -7.44 7.92 2.11
N CYS A 151 -8.63 8.25 1.61
CA CYS A 151 -9.39 9.44 2.02
C CYS A 151 -9.73 9.42 3.51
N VAL A 152 -10.25 8.29 4.03
CA VAL A 152 -10.57 8.12 5.46
C VAL A 152 -9.33 8.23 6.34
N ASN A 153 -8.19 7.71 5.87
CA ASN A 153 -6.93 7.72 6.61
C ASN A 153 -6.05 8.93 6.26
N HIS A 154 -6.59 9.95 5.59
CA HIS A 154 -5.86 11.16 5.18
C HIS A 154 -4.55 10.91 4.40
N MET A 155 -4.45 9.74 3.77
CA MET A 155 -3.36 9.37 2.87
C MET A 155 -3.70 9.83 1.45
N LYS A 156 -2.68 9.98 0.61
CA LYS A 156 -2.86 10.36 -0.80
C LYS A 156 -1.97 9.52 -1.69
N PHE A 157 -2.48 9.11 -2.84
CA PHE A 157 -1.65 8.47 -3.87
C PHE A 157 -0.83 9.50 -4.63
N ASN A 158 0.40 9.13 -4.96
CA ASN A 158 1.23 9.82 -5.94
C ASN A 158 0.84 9.34 -7.34
N LYS A 159 -0.17 9.99 -7.91
CA LYS A 159 -0.76 9.57 -9.18
C LYS A 159 0.24 9.49 -10.33
N ALA A 160 1.24 10.38 -10.35
CA ALA A 160 2.30 10.38 -11.38
C ALA A 160 3.21 9.15 -11.32
N LYS A 161 3.33 8.53 -10.14
CA LYS A 161 4.10 7.30 -9.92
C LYS A 161 3.25 6.03 -9.94
N CYS A 162 1.93 6.16 -9.88
CA CYS A 162 1.05 5.01 -10.05
C CYS A 162 1.04 4.62 -11.53
N LYS A 163 1.21 3.32 -11.82
CA LYS A 163 1.36 2.82 -13.19
C LYS A 163 0.59 1.53 -13.41
N VAL A 164 0.14 1.34 -14.65
CA VAL A 164 -0.45 0.07 -15.10
C VAL A 164 0.54 -0.66 -15.99
N LEU A 165 0.92 -1.88 -15.63
CA LEU A 165 1.68 -2.77 -16.49
C LEU A 165 0.73 -3.81 -17.10
N HIS A 166 0.59 -3.76 -18.42
CA HIS A 166 -0.24 -4.69 -19.19
C HIS A 166 0.59 -5.91 -19.62
N LEU A 167 0.47 -7.02 -18.91
CA LEU A 167 1.20 -8.24 -19.21
C LEU A 167 0.48 -9.09 -20.26
N GLY A 168 1.25 -9.56 -21.25
CA GLY A 168 0.85 -10.53 -22.27
C GLY A 168 0.50 -9.91 -23.62
N TRP A 169 0.91 -10.57 -24.70
CA TRP A 169 0.76 -10.08 -26.08
C TRP A 169 -0.67 -9.80 -26.55
N GLY A 170 -1.67 -10.49 -25.98
CA GLY A 170 -3.09 -10.36 -26.32
C GLY A 170 -3.89 -9.53 -25.32
N ASN A 171 -3.23 -8.75 -24.45
CA ASN A 171 -3.91 -7.98 -23.44
C ASN A 171 -4.73 -6.82 -24.07
N PRO A 172 -6.01 -6.65 -23.73
CA PRO A 172 -6.86 -5.56 -24.25
C PRO A 172 -6.46 -4.16 -23.78
N LYS A 173 -5.52 -4.03 -22.83
CA LYS A 173 -5.00 -2.78 -22.27
C LYS A 173 -6.10 -1.92 -21.64
N HIS A 174 -6.76 -2.46 -20.61
CA HIS A 174 -7.87 -1.78 -19.93
C HIS A 174 -7.39 -0.49 -19.22
N GLY A 175 -8.19 0.58 -19.29
CA GLY A 175 -7.89 1.84 -18.62
C GLY A 175 -8.45 1.85 -17.20
N TYR A 176 -7.64 2.26 -16.23
CA TYR A 176 -8.03 2.33 -14.82
C TYR A 176 -8.02 3.76 -14.30
N TRP A 177 -8.90 4.03 -13.34
CA TRP A 177 -9.03 5.33 -12.71
C TRP A 177 -8.64 5.26 -11.24
N LEU A 178 -7.95 6.30 -10.78
CA LEU A 178 -7.66 6.53 -9.37
C LEU A 178 -8.15 7.93 -9.00
N ALA A 179 -9.23 7.99 -8.21
CA ALA A 179 -10.05 9.19 -8.10
C ALA A 179 -10.59 9.62 -9.47
N ASN A 180 -10.24 10.82 -9.90
CA ASN A 180 -10.70 11.41 -11.15
C ASN A 180 -9.64 11.37 -12.26
N ASP A 181 -8.50 10.71 -12.04
CA ASP A 181 -7.40 10.66 -13.01
C ASP A 181 -7.19 9.25 -13.52
N VAL A 182 -6.89 9.13 -14.81
CA VAL A 182 -6.48 7.88 -15.43
C VAL A 182 -5.09 7.52 -14.94
N ILE A 183 -4.88 6.26 -14.55
CA ILE A 183 -3.55 5.74 -14.24
C ILE A 183 -2.82 5.47 -15.55
N GLU A 184 -1.64 6.06 -15.72
CA GLU A 184 -0.85 5.89 -16.94
C GLU A 184 -0.31 4.47 -17.07
N SER A 185 -0.38 3.91 -18.28
CA SER A 185 0.27 2.64 -18.59
C SER A 185 1.79 2.81 -18.74
N SER A 186 2.54 1.79 -18.36
CA SER A 186 3.99 1.70 -18.58
C SER A 186 4.35 0.39 -19.28
N PRO A 187 5.27 0.40 -20.26
CA PRO A 187 5.70 -0.82 -20.96
C PRO A 187 6.62 -1.70 -20.11
N GLU A 188 7.24 -1.14 -19.06
CA GLU A 188 8.14 -1.83 -18.15
C GLU A 188 8.12 -1.18 -16.76
N GLU A 189 8.21 -1.99 -15.71
CA GLU A 189 8.29 -1.51 -14.33
C GLU A 189 9.41 -2.22 -13.57
N LYS A 190 10.13 -1.46 -12.73
CA LYS A 190 11.18 -2.02 -11.90
C LYS A 190 10.58 -2.55 -10.61
N ASP A 191 10.73 -3.85 -10.38
CA ASP A 191 10.23 -4.55 -9.21
C ASP A 191 11.34 -5.28 -8.46
N LEU A 192 11.57 -4.94 -7.19
CA LEU A 192 12.58 -5.56 -6.32
C LEU A 192 13.99 -5.61 -6.94
N GLY A 193 14.30 -4.64 -7.82
CA GLY A 193 15.59 -4.57 -8.53
C GLY A 193 15.60 -5.21 -9.91
N VAL A 194 14.56 -5.94 -10.30
CA VAL A 194 14.38 -6.60 -11.61
C VAL A 194 13.48 -5.76 -12.49
N LEU A 195 13.77 -5.68 -13.79
CA LEU A 195 12.91 -5.00 -14.75
C LEU A 195 11.88 -6.01 -15.30
N VAL A 196 10.59 -5.70 -15.18
CA VAL A 196 9.49 -6.53 -15.70
C VAL A 196 8.88 -5.80 -16.88
N ASP A 197 8.92 -6.39 -18.07
CA ASP A 197 8.31 -5.82 -19.29
C ASP A 197 6.92 -6.41 -19.60
N GLU A 198 6.15 -5.73 -20.44
CA GLU A 198 4.80 -6.16 -20.89
C GLU A 198 4.78 -7.57 -21.54
N LYS A 199 5.95 -8.09 -21.95
CA LYS A 199 6.12 -9.38 -22.62
C LYS A 199 6.62 -10.48 -21.68
N LEU A 200 6.86 -10.17 -20.39
CA LEU A 200 7.47 -11.06 -19.41
C LEU A 200 8.87 -11.55 -19.83
N ASN A 201 9.66 -10.72 -20.53
CA ASN A 201 11.07 -11.03 -20.73
C ASN A 201 11.86 -10.64 -19.48
N TRP A 202 12.70 -11.57 -19.01
CA TRP A 202 13.62 -11.35 -17.91
C TRP A 202 14.95 -10.86 -18.49
N ARG A 203 15.40 -9.66 -18.11
CA ARG A 203 16.71 -9.09 -18.49
C ARG A 203 17.54 -8.74 -17.28
#